data_AF-A0A6P2BX65-F1
#
_entry.id   AF-A0A6P2BX65-F1
#
_cell.length_a   1.000
_cell.length_b   1.000
_cell.length_c   1.000
_cell.angle_alpha   90.00
_cell.angle_beta   90.00
_cell.angle_gamma   90.00
#
_symmetry.space_group_name_H-M   'P 1'
#
loop_
_entity.id
_entity.type
_entity.pdbx_description
1 polymer ?
#
loop_
_entity_poly.entity_id
_entity_poly.type
_entity_poly.pdbx_seq_one_letter_code
_entity_poly.pdbx_strand_id
1 'polypeptide(L)'
;MRTGDQPARTFTLPPALAELAAAHSALKAEQEALTARLDNAATSVDRAALRASLAALTERASRAIGSAVAAVADRKQQLASAPPASARPASAGPASSARVAPAGEPPPDSREESVVQTSAGGTAPRASSGLDRWPEAGAADRRLAPVAVALDAPDIEVAAHWATLVTPYVSTVKIGLELYLRYGPAVVATVRGGSGVRVFLDLKLHDIPNTVAGAARAVAKLRPEILTVHAAGGSDMIKAAVEAAPGTMVAGVTLLTSIGDKALAELGVDGSVSDAVRRMASLAVGAGARGLVCSPQEVAAVRAEVGPDILLITPGIRLAGATSDDQARIATPEEALKAGADLLVIGRPITRAPDPGAAAAAIGASLRRAATAT
;
A
#
# COMPACT_ATOMS: atom_id res chain seq x y z
N MET A 1 -13.36 44.32 -16.00
CA MET A 1 -14.75 43.82 -15.95
C MET A 1 -14.97 42.87 -17.11
N ARG A 2 -15.04 41.56 -16.85
CA ARG A 2 -15.76 40.49 -17.58
C ARG A 2 -15.35 39.15 -16.94
N THR A 3 -16.05 38.81 -15.86
CA THR A 3 -16.12 37.46 -15.29
C THR A 3 -17.00 36.62 -16.21
N GLY A 4 -16.41 35.68 -16.93
CA GLY A 4 -17.15 34.69 -17.72
C GLY A 4 -17.56 33.54 -16.81
N ASP A 5 -18.84 33.50 -16.48
CA ASP A 5 -19.51 32.41 -15.76
C ASP A 5 -19.45 31.13 -16.62
N GLN A 6 -18.72 30.10 -16.18
CA GLN A 6 -18.79 28.79 -16.81
C GLN A 6 -19.99 28.03 -16.22
N PRO A 7 -20.92 27.52 -17.05
CA PRO A 7 -22.06 26.78 -16.52
C PRO A 7 -21.57 25.51 -15.82
N ALA A 8 -22.02 25.32 -14.58
CA ALA A 8 -21.79 24.11 -13.81
C ALA A 8 -22.26 22.91 -14.63
N ARG A 9 -21.31 22.05 -15.03
CA ARG A 9 -21.61 20.77 -15.68
C ARG A 9 -22.34 19.90 -14.68
N THR A 10 -23.66 19.84 -14.77
CA THR A 10 -24.48 18.91 -14.02
C THR A 10 -24.20 17.51 -14.55
N PHE A 11 -23.48 16.72 -13.77
CA PHE A 11 -23.20 15.32 -14.12
C PHE A 11 -24.47 14.51 -13.88
N THR A 12 -25.24 14.27 -14.95
CA THR A 12 -26.38 13.36 -14.91
C THR A 12 -25.85 11.94 -14.94
N LEU A 13 -26.15 11.14 -13.91
CA LEU A 13 -25.81 9.71 -13.91
C LEU A 13 -26.44 9.06 -15.16
N PRO A 14 -25.67 8.29 -15.94
CA PRO A 14 -26.23 7.49 -17.03
C PRO A 14 -27.39 6.63 -16.53
N PRO A 15 -28.50 6.48 -17.29
CA PRO A 15 -29.66 5.68 -16.87
C PRO A 15 -29.29 4.25 -16.39
N ALA A 16 -28.30 3.63 -17.03
CA ALA A 16 -27.77 2.32 -16.64
C ALA A 16 -27.13 2.28 -15.23
N LEU A 17 -26.58 3.40 -14.74
CA LEU A 17 -26.04 3.52 -13.38
C LEU A 17 -27.14 3.70 -12.34
N ALA A 18 -28.25 4.36 -12.70
CA ALA A 18 -29.43 4.47 -11.84
C ALA A 18 -30.15 3.11 -11.69
N GLU A 19 -30.25 2.33 -12.77
CA GLU A 19 -30.77 0.95 -12.75
C GLU A 19 -29.88 0.02 -11.89
N LEU A 20 -28.56 0.17 -11.98
CA LEU A 20 -27.62 -0.59 -11.14
C LEU A 20 -27.75 -0.23 -9.66
N ALA A 21 -27.91 1.05 -9.33
CA ALA A 21 -28.13 1.50 -7.96
C ALA A 21 -29.44 0.95 -7.38
N ALA A 22 -30.53 0.96 -8.15
CA ALA A 22 -31.81 0.39 -7.75
C ALA A 22 -31.71 -1.14 -7.55
N ALA A 23 -31.04 -1.85 -8.45
CA ALA A 23 -30.79 -3.29 -8.33
C ALA A 23 -29.94 -3.62 -7.10
N HIS A 24 -28.91 -2.82 -6.80
CA HIS A 24 -28.08 -2.97 -5.61
C HIS A 24 -28.89 -2.79 -4.32
N SER A 25 -29.73 -1.73 -4.25
CA SER A 25 -30.61 -1.50 -3.10
C SER A 25 -31.60 -2.65 -2.88
N ALA A 26 -32.17 -3.21 -3.95
CA ALA A 26 -33.07 -4.36 -3.86
C ALA A 26 -32.38 -5.63 -3.35
N LEU A 27 -31.18 -5.93 -3.88
CA LEU A 27 -30.38 -7.09 -3.45
C LEU A 27 -29.96 -6.95 -1.97
N LYS A 28 -29.59 -5.75 -1.54
CA LYS A 28 -29.23 -5.47 -0.15
C LYS A 28 -30.41 -5.69 0.80
N ALA A 29 -31.60 -5.20 0.44
CA ALA A 29 -32.81 -5.42 1.24
C ALA A 29 -33.17 -6.92 1.34
N GLU A 30 -33.02 -7.67 0.25
CA GLU A 30 -33.26 -9.13 0.25
C GLU A 30 -32.22 -9.87 1.12
N GLN A 31 -30.96 -9.44 1.08
CA GLN A 31 -29.89 -9.99 1.92
C GLN A 31 -30.17 -9.75 3.41
N GLU A 32 -30.53 -8.53 3.79
CA GLU A 32 -30.87 -8.16 5.17
C GLU A 32 -32.07 -8.98 5.68
N ALA A 33 -33.11 -9.14 4.85
CA ALA A 33 -34.27 -9.96 5.19
C ALA A 33 -33.93 -11.45 5.38
N LEU A 34 -33.08 -12.02 4.53
CA LEU A 34 -32.65 -13.42 4.64
C LEU A 34 -31.76 -13.65 5.86
N THR A 35 -30.85 -12.73 6.17
CA THR A 35 -30.01 -12.79 7.37
C THR A 35 -30.85 -12.71 8.64
N ALA A 36 -31.80 -11.77 8.72
CA ALA A 36 -32.70 -11.65 9.86
C ALA A 36 -33.56 -12.91 10.06
N ARG A 37 -33.98 -13.58 8.98
CA ARG A 37 -34.70 -14.86 9.06
C ARG A 37 -33.79 -16.00 9.51
N LEU A 38 -32.52 -16.00 9.10
CA LEU A 38 -31.54 -17.01 9.50
C LEU A 38 -31.22 -16.94 10.99
N ASP A 39 -31.11 -15.72 11.53
CA ASP A 39 -30.86 -15.49 12.96
C ASP A 39 -32.02 -15.97 13.84
N ASN A 40 -33.25 -15.93 13.31
CA ASN A 40 -34.48 -16.35 14.01
C ASN A 40 -34.91 -17.80 13.70
N ALA A 41 -34.14 -18.56 12.93
CA ALA A 41 -34.53 -19.89 12.48
C ALA A 41 -34.42 -20.95 13.60
N ALA A 42 -35.56 -21.52 13.96
CA ALA A 42 -35.70 -22.48 15.06
C ALA A 42 -35.13 -23.89 14.74
N THR A 43 -35.15 -24.31 13.47
CA THR A 43 -34.72 -25.67 13.08
C THR A 43 -33.46 -25.67 12.22
N SER A 44 -32.73 -26.79 12.23
CA SER A 44 -31.56 -27.00 11.38
C SER A 44 -31.92 -27.06 9.89
N VAL A 45 -33.12 -27.56 9.56
CA VAL A 45 -33.66 -27.63 8.19
C VAL A 45 -33.94 -26.23 7.65
N ASP A 46 -34.56 -25.35 8.45
CA ASP A 46 -34.83 -23.96 8.05
C ASP A 46 -33.52 -23.18 7.83
N ARG A 47 -32.52 -23.38 8.70
CA ARG A 47 -31.21 -22.75 8.52
C ARG A 47 -30.51 -23.21 7.24
N ALA A 48 -30.63 -24.49 6.88
CA ALA A 48 -30.03 -25.01 5.64
C ALA A 48 -30.70 -24.38 4.40
N ALA A 49 -32.03 -24.28 4.39
CA ALA A 49 -32.77 -23.64 3.30
C ALA A 49 -32.46 -22.14 3.17
N LEU A 50 -32.34 -21.43 4.29
CA LEU A 50 -31.98 -20.00 4.30
C LEU A 50 -30.54 -19.76 3.84
N ARG A 51 -29.59 -20.61 4.22
CA ARG A 51 -28.21 -20.55 3.71
C ARG A 51 -28.14 -20.80 2.21
N ALA A 52 -28.90 -21.76 1.69
CA ALA A 52 -29.00 -22.00 0.26
C ALA A 52 -29.59 -20.78 -0.49
N SER A 53 -30.60 -20.14 0.10
CA SER A 53 -31.20 -18.91 -0.45
C SER A 53 -30.22 -17.74 -0.46
N LEU A 54 -29.41 -17.58 0.59
CA LEU A 54 -28.37 -16.57 0.66
C LEU A 54 -27.26 -16.82 -0.36
N ALA A 55 -26.85 -18.08 -0.57
CA ALA A 55 -25.89 -18.44 -1.61
C ALA A 55 -26.40 -18.13 -3.03
N ALA A 56 -27.67 -18.44 -3.31
CA ALA A 56 -28.31 -18.11 -4.58
C ALA A 56 -28.41 -16.59 -4.80
N LEU A 57 -28.68 -15.82 -3.74
CA LEU A 57 -28.69 -14.36 -3.78
C LEU A 57 -27.30 -13.81 -4.15
N THR A 58 -26.25 -14.30 -3.50
CA THR A 58 -24.86 -13.92 -3.79
C THR A 58 -24.51 -14.20 -5.26
N GLU A 59 -24.89 -15.37 -5.78
CA GLU A 59 -24.64 -15.73 -7.18
C GLU A 59 -25.38 -14.80 -8.17
N ARG A 60 -26.64 -14.44 -7.87
CA ARG A 60 -27.38 -13.45 -8.66
C ARG A 60 -26.72 -12.07 -8.63
N ALA A 61 -26.26 -11.63 -7.46
CA ALA A 61 -25.55 -10.35 -7.31
C ALA A 61 -24.24 -10.32 -8.11
N SER A 62 -23.44 -11.39 -8.04
CA SER A 62 -22.21 -11.52 -8.81
C SER A 62 -22.45 -11.49 -10.32
N ARG A 63 -23.49 -12.17 -10.82
CA ARG A 63 -23.89 -12.11 -12.23
C ARG A 63 -24.31 -10.70 -12.67
N ALA A 64 -25.09 -10.00 -11.83
CA ALA A 64 -25.55 -8.64 -12.14
C ALA A 64 -24.36 -7.67 -12.23
N ILE A 65 -23.40 -7.76 -11.32
CA ILE A 65 -22.16 -6.97 -11.35
C ILE A 65 -21.34 -7.29 -12.60
N GLY A 66 -21.15 -8.58 -12.91
CA GLY A 66 -20.41 -9.00 -14.11
C GLY A 66 -21.02 -8.45 -15.41
N SER A 67 -22.35 -8.48 -15.53
CA SER A 67 -23.08 -7.89 -16.66
C SER A 67 -22.87 -6.38 -16.76
N ALA A 68 -22.95 -5.66 -15.64
CA ALA A 68 -22.75 -4.21 -15.61
C ALA A 68 -21.31 -3.82 -15.98
N VAL A 69 -20.30 -4.56 -15.51
CA VAL A 69 -18.90 -4.35 -15.86
C VAL A 69 -18.67 -4.57 -17.36
N ALA A 70 -19.25 -5.62 -17.95
CA ALA A 70 -19.18 -5.89 -19.37
C ALA A 70 -19.81 -4.76 -20.20
N ALA A 71 -20.99 -4.26 -19.79
CA ALA A 71 -21.66 -3.15 -20.47
C ALA A 71 -20.84 -1.85 -20.45
N VAL A 72 -20.15 -1.57 -19.34
CA VAL A 72 -19.26 -0.40 -19.22
C VAL A 72 -18.01 -0.55 -20.10
N ALA A 73 -17.43 -1.77 -20.16
CA ALA A 73 -16.29 -2.07 -21.02
C ALA A 73 -16.63 -1.91 -22.51
N ASP A 74 -17.76 -2.45 -22.95
CA ASP A 74 -18.27 -2.30 -24.32
C ASP A 74 -18.49 -0.84 -24.68
N ARG A 75 -19.08 -0.05 -23.77
CA ARG A 75 -19.29 1.38 -23.99
C ARG A 75 -17.97 2.15 -24.14
N LYS A 76 -16.96 1.81 -23.35
CA LYS A 76 -15.62 2.41 -23.44
C LYS A 76 -14.97 2.09 -24.79
N GLN A 77 -15.14 0.87 -25.30
CA GLN A 77 -14.63 0.45 -26.60
C GLN A 77 -15.35 1.14 -27.76
N GLN A 78 -16.67 1.33 -27.67
CA GLN A 78 -17.46 2.09 -28.65
C GLN A 78 -17.07 3.57 -28.69
N LEU A 79 -16.80 4.19 -27.53
CA LEU A 79 -16.34 5.58 -27.46
C LEU A 79 -14.92 5.75 -28.00
N ALA A 80 -14.06 4.74 -27.84
CA ALA A 80 -12.70 4.75 -28.38
C ALA A 80 -12.64 4.50 -29.90
N SER A 81 -13.68 3.92 -30.49
CA SER A 81 -13.76 3.59 -31.92
C SER A 81 -14.60 4.58 -32.73
N ALA A 82 -15.19 5.60 -32.10
CA ALA A 82 -15.92 6.65 -32.79
C ALA A 82 -14.95 7.56 -33.58
N PRO A 83 -15.17 7.79 -34.89
CA PRO A 83 -14.34 8.70 -35.67
C PRO A 83 -14.47 10.13 -35.11
N PRO A 84 -13.40 10.96 -35.16
CA PRO A 84 -13.46 12.32 -34.68
C PRO A 84 -14.52 13.11 -35.47
N ALA A 85 -15.35 13.87 -34.75
CA ALA A 85 -16.34 14.74 -35.36
C ALA A 85 -15.64 15.67 -36.37
N SER A 86 -16.07 15.61 -37.63
CA SER A 86 -15.48 16.35 -38.75
C SER A 86 -15.43 17.85 -38.45
N ALA A 87 -14.23 18.39 -38.28
CA ALA A 87 -13.99 19.81 -38.35
C ALA A 87 -14.36 20.32 -39.75
N ARG A 88 -15.20 21.36 -39.83
CA ARG A 88 -15.53 22.06 -41.08
C ARG A 88 -14.24 22.49 -41.80
N PRO A 89 -14.14 22.37 -43.14
CA PRO A 89 -12.93 22.79 -43.83
C PRO A 89 -12.85 24.31 -43.90
N ALA A 90 -11.70 24.86 -43.50
CA ALA A 90 -11.31 26.23 -43.82
C ALA A 90 -10.89 26.31 -45.30
N SER A 91 -11.37 27.34 -45.98
CA SER A 91 -11.13 27.65 -47.39
C SER A 91 -9.66 27.83 -47.73
N ALA A 92 -9.24 27.24 -48.86
CA ALA A 92 -7.93 27.34 -49.47
C ALA A 92 -7.58 28.76 -49.95
N GLY A 93 -6.32 29.17 -49.73
CA GLY A 93 -5.64 30.25 -50.46
C GLY A 93 -4.39 29.68 -51.17
N PRO A 94 -3.99 30.20 -52.34
CA PRO A 94 -3.07 29.48 -53.22
C PRO A 94 -1.58 29.75 -52.93
N ALA A 95 -0.84 28.65 -53.04
CA ALA A 95 0.54 28.42 -53.49
C ALA A 95 1.56 29.59 -53.57
N SER A 96 2.74 29.32 -52.99
CA SER A 96 4.02 29.72 -53.58
C SER A 96 5.05 28.60 -53.40
N SER A 97 5.68 28.25 -54.52
CA SER A 97 6.67 27.20 -54.72
C SER A 97 8.09 27.61 -54.32
N ALA A 98 8.86 26.70 -53.74
CA ALA A 98 10.30 26.59 -53.99
C ALA A 98 10.80 25.18 -53.64
N ARG A 99 11.38 24.50 -54.63
CA ARG A 99 12.14 23.24 -54.51
C ARG A 99 13.51 23.53 -53.89
N VAL A 100 14.12 22.53 -53.24
CA VAL A 100 15.40 21.89 -53.60
C VAL A 100 15.57 20.64 -52.72
N ALA A 101 16.08 19.56 -53.31
CA ALA A 101 16.25 18.21 -52.75
C ALA A 101 17.75 17.90 -52.48
N PRO A 102 18.20 16.65 -52.27
CA PRO A 102 18.70 16.14 -50.98
C PRO A 102 20.15 15.58 -51.05
N ALA A 103 20.61 14.94 -49.96
CA ALA A 103 21.74 13.99 -49.78
C ALA A 103 22.65 14.44 -48.61
N GLY A 104 23.22 13.60 -47.75
CA GLY A 104 23.27 12.15 -47.62
C GLY A 104 24.11 11.80 -46.37
N GLU A 105 23.91 10.62 -45.79
CA GLU A 105 24.89 9.91 -44.93
C GLU A 105 26.13 9.51 -45.77
N PRO A 106 27.34 9.23 -45.21
CA PRO A 106 27.63 8.31 -44.07
C PRO A 106 28.94 8.70 -43.29
N PRO A 107 29.83 7.81 -42.77
CA PRO A 107 29.76 6.63 -41.89
C PRO A 107 30.61 6.80 -40.58
N PRO A 108 30.79 5.74 -39.74
CA PRO A 108 31.31 5.83 -38.37
C PRO A 108 32.79 5.41 -38.21
N ASP A 109 33.22 5.44 -36.94
CA ASP A 109 34.24 4.60 -36.27
C ASP A 109 35.49 5.34 -35.79
N SER A 110 35.75 5.26 -34.48
CA SER A 110 37.07 4.93 -33.93
C SER A 110 36.98 4.77 -32.42
N ARG A 111 37.18 3.53 -31.98
CA ARG A 111 37.65 3.15 -30.65
C ARG A 111 38.93 3.93 -30.31
N GLU A 112 39.07 4.35 -29.06
CA GLU A 112 40.37 4.43 -28.40
C GLU A 112 40.24 4.08 -26.92
N GLU A 113 41.19 3.26 -26.47
CA GLU A 113 41.34 2.75 -25.12
C GLU A 113 42.16 3.70 -24.23
N SER A 114 41.89 3.57 -22.94
CA SER A 114 42.80 3.83 -21.80
C SER A 114 43.05 5.30 -21.42
N VAL A 115 42.87 5.60 -20.12
CA VAL A 115 43.97 5.81 -19.17
C VAL A 115 43.36 6.01 -17.77
N VAL A 116 43.86 5.24 -16.82
CA VAL A 116 43.64 5.41 -15.39
C VAL A 116 44.43 6.64 -14.92
N GLN A 117 43.76 7.59 -14.27
CA GLN A 117 44.42 8.53 -13.36
C GLN A 117 43.69 8.60 -12.03
N THR A 118 44.44 8.31 -10.99
CA THR A 118 44.14 8.47 -9.57
C THR A 118 44.20 9.94 -9.18
N SER A 119 43.21 10.45 -8.44
CA SER A 119 43.43 11.54 -7.51
C SER A 119 42.41 11.51 -6.38
N ALA A 120 42.93 11.52 -5.16
CA ALA A 120 42.23 11.59 -3.90
C ALA A 120 41.56 12.96 -3.67
N GLY A 121 40.58 12.97 -2.76
CA GLY A 121 40.26 14.16 -1.96
C GLY A 121 39.27 15.14 -2.60
N GLY A 122 37.98 14.90 -2.37
CA GLY A 122 36.93 15.86 -2.71
C GLY A 122 35.58 15.37 -2.21
N THR A 123 35.30 15.55 -0.93
CA THR A 123 33.97 15.31 -0.36
C THR A 123 33.02 16.36 -0.93
N ALA A 124 32.39 16.03 -2.06
CA ALA A 124 31.25 16.78 -2.55
C ALA A 124 30.09 16.63 -1.55
N PRO A 125 29.36 17.72 -1.21
CA PRO A 125 28.21 17.61 -0.33
C PRO A 125 27.16 16.77 -1.06
N ARG A 126 26.90 15.55 -0.58
CA ARG A 126 25.71 14.80 -0.98
C ARG A 126 24.51 15.64 -0.59
N ALA A 127 23.79 16.16 -1.58
CA ALA A 127 22.45 16.65 -1.38
C ALA A 127 21.63 15.47 -0.82
N SER A 128 21.26 15.56 0.46
CA SER A 128 20.36 14.62 1.11
C SER A 128 19.06 14.59 0.32
N SER A 129 18.77 13.46 -0.32
CA SER A 129 17.40 13.17 -0.75
C SER A 129 16.52 13.30 0.49
N GLY A 130 15.48 14.12 0.46
CA GLY A 130 14.61 14.44 1.61
C GLY A 130 13.85 13.28 2.26
N LEU A 131 14.31 12.04 2.08
CA LEU A 131 13.86 10.78 2.69
C LEU A 131 14.76 10.35 3.87
N ASP A 132 15.82 11.09 4.20
CA ASP A 132 16.74 10.79 5.31
C ASP A 132 16.07 10.77 6.70
N ARG A 133 14.83 11.26 6.79
CA ARG A 133 14.00 11.13 7.98
C ARG A 133 12.61 10.71 7.54
N TRP A 134 12.05 9.66 8.14
CA TRP A 134 10.60 9.52 8.16
C TRP A 134 10.08 10.81 8.79
N PRO A 135 9.36 11.67 8.04
CA PRO A 135 9.08 13.00 8.56
C PRO A 135 8.33 12.83 9.87
N GLU A 136 8.87 13.42 10.95
CA GLU A 136 8.03 13.80 12.08
C GLU A 136 6.82 14.46 11.44
N ALA A 137 5.63 13.93 11.72
CA ALA A 137 4.39 14.38 11.13
C ALA A 137 4.41 15.92 11.09
N GLY A 138 4.55 16.48 9.88
CA GLY A 138 4.63 17.94 9.71
C GLY A 138 3.41 18.57 10.39
N ALA A 139 3.44 19.87 10.68
CA ALA A 139 2.36 20.53 11.43
C ALA A 139 0.93 20.27 10.89
N ALA A 140 0.77 19.84 9.64
CA ALA A 140 -0.49 19.38 9.05
C ALA A 140 -0.88 17.91 9.36
N ASP A 141 0.09 17.01 9.60
CA ASP A 141 -0.05 15.55 9.72
C ASP A 141 -0.14 15.06 11.18
N ARG A 142 0.12 15.91 12.18
CA ARG A 142 -0.05 15.58 13.62
C ARG A 142 -1.48 15.16 14.02
N ARG A 143 -2.46 15.28 13.11
CA ARG A 143 -3.83 14.81 13.33
C ARG A 143 -3.98 13.31 13.09
N LEU A 144 -3.20 12.74 12.17
CA LEU A 144 -3.31 11.33 11.78
C LEU A 144 -2.54 10.46 12.77
N ALA A 145 -3.11 9.30 13.08
CA ALA A 145 -2.44 8.32 13.93
C ALA A 145 -1.22 7.72 13.20
N PRO A 146 -0.11 7.45 13.91
CA PRO A 146 1.04 6.71 13.36
C PRO A 146 0.71 5.23 13.21
N VAL A 147 -0.31 4.93 12.42
CA VAL A 147 -0.87 3.60 12.19
C VAL A 147 -0.82 3.32 10.69
N ALA A 148 -0.32 2.12 10.36
CA ALA A 148 -0.44 1.50 9.06
C ALA A 148 -1.55 0.44 9.12
N VAL A 149 -2.69 0.71 8.48
CA VAL A 149 -3.80 -0.24 8.45
C VAL A 149 -3.49 -1.36 7.45
N ALA A 150 -3.42 -2.60 7.91
CA ALA A 150 -3.22 -3.76 7.03
C ALA A 150 -4.51 -4.09 6.28
N LEU A 151 -4.52 -3.82 4.97
CA LEU A 151 -5.64 -4.10 4.08
C LEU A 151 -5.56 -5.55 3.58
N ASP A 152 -5.67 -6.52 4.49
CA ASP A 152 -5.70 -7.94 4.12
C ASP A 152 -7.16 -8.32 3.75
N ALA A 153 -7.61 -7.78 2.61
CA ALA A 153 -8.98 -7.90 2.11
C ALA A 153 -9.10 -9.03 1.07
N PRO A 154 -10.28 -9.68 0.97
CA PRO A 154 -10.49 -10.76 0.00
C PRO A 154 -10.48 -10.27 -1.46
N ASP A 155 -10.84 -9.00 -1.69
CA ASP A 155 -10.90 -8.37 -3.00
C ASP A 155 -10.55 -6.87 -2.98
N ILE A 156 -10.44 -6.29 -4.18
CA ILE A 156 -9.97 -4.92 -4.36
C ILE A 156 -11.04 -3.90 -3.95
N GLU A 157 -12.32 -4.25 -4.09
CA GLU A 157 -13.47 -3.42 -3.74
C GLU A 157 -13.55 -3.25 -2.21
N VAL A 158 -13.42 -4.34 -1.45
CA VAL A 158 -13.36 -4.31 0.01
C VAL A 158 -12.14 -3.54 0.48
N ALA A 159 -10.96 -3.75 -0.15
CA ALA A 159 -9.75 -2.99 0.18
C ALA A 159 -9.94 -1.48 -0.02
N ALA A 160 -10.54 -1.07 -1.14
CA ALA A 160 -10.81 0.32 -1.47
C ALA A 160 -11.82 0.95 -0.49
N HIS A 161 -12.86 0.19 -0.12
CA HIS A 161 -13.85 0.62 0.85
C HIS A 161 -13.21 0.86 2.22
N TRP A 162 -12.45 -0.11 2.73
CA TRP A 162 -11.73 0.03 4.00
C TRP A 162 -10.75 1.21 3.97
N ALA A 163 -9.97 1.37 2.89
CA ALA A 163 -9.08 2.50 2.73
C ALA A 163 -9.83 3.85 2.83
N THR A 164 -10.98 3.97 2.17
CA THR A 164 -11.82 5.18 2.23
C THR A 164 -12.25 5.49 3.66
N LEU A 165 -12.62 4.47 4.45
CA LEU A 165 -13.07 4.65 5.83
C LEU A 165 -11.94 5.03 6.80
N VAL A 166 -10.72 4.51 6.61
CA VAL A 166 -9.64 4.65 7.60
C VAL A 166 -8.69 5.83 7.33
N THR A 167 -8.52 6.20 6.05
CA THR A 167 -7.56 7.26 5.64
C THR A 167 -7.78 8.65 6.25
N PRO A 168 -8.98 9.05 6.71
CA PRO A 168 -9.15 10.29 7.48
C PRO A 168 -8.50 10.27 8.88
N TYR A 169 -8.14 9.09 9.40
CA TYR A 169 -7.72 8.90 10.79
C TYR A 169 -6.29 8.36 10.94
N VAL A 170 -5.76 7.70 9.92
CA VAL A 170 -4.45 7.04 9.93
C VAL A 170 -3.51 7.61 8.89
N SER A 171 -2.22 7.60 9.18
CA SER A 171 -1.19 8.15 8.28
C SER A 171 -0.87 7.24 7.09
N THR A 172 -1.08 5.92 7.24
CA THR A 172 -0.56 4.93 6.30
C THR A 172 -1.57 3.79 6.08
N VAL A 173 -1.61 3.26 4.86
CA VAL A 173 -2.25 1.98 4.53
C VAL A 173 -1.20 1.00 4.04
N LYS A 174 -1.33 -0.26 4.46
CA LYS A 174 -0.40 -1.33 4.12
C LYS A 174 -1.05 -2.31 3.15
N ILE A 175 -0.40 -2.54 2.03
CA ILE A 175 -0.80 -3.51 1.02
C ILE A 175 0.16 -4.70 1.12
N GLY A 176 -0.36 -5.85 1.54
CA GLY A 176 0.40 -7.09 1.68
C GLY A 176 0.42 -7.93 0.40
N LEU A 177 1.05 -9.11 0.54
CA LEU A 177 1.18 -10.09 -0.54
C LEU A 177 -0.16 -10.54 -1.13
N GLU A 178 -1.19 -10.75 -0.32
CA GLU A 178 -2.50 -11.26 -0.80
C GLU A 178 -3.09 -10.37 -1.89
N LEU A 179 -3.22 -9.07 -1.60
CA LEU A 179 -3.75 -8.11 -2.58
C LEU A 179 -2.78 -7.85 -3.72
N TYR A 180 -1.48 -7.70 -3.43
CA TYR A 180 -0.52 -7.34 -4.47
C TYR A 180 -0.28 -8.47 -5.48
N LEU A 181 -0.23 -9.73 -5.03
CA LEU A 181 -0.07 -10.87 -5.94
C LEU A 181 -1.33 -11.09 -6.78
N ARG A 182 -2.51 -10.75 -6.26
CA ARG A 182 -3.78 -10.90 -6.98
C ARG A 182 -4.01 -9.81 -8.02
N TYR A 183 -3.73 -8.55 -7.67
CA TYR A 183 -4.13 -7.38 -8.47
C TYR A 183 -2.94 -6.56 -9.00
N GLY A 184 -1.72 -6.85 -8.54
CA GLY A 184 -0.52 -6.14 -8.95
C GLY A 184 -0.60 -4.64 -8.67
N PRO A 185 0.02 -3.81 -9.53
CA PRO A 185 -0.01 -2.34 -9.40
C PRO A 185 -1.39 -1.69 -9.26
N ALA A 186 -2.45 -2.32 -9.77
CA ALA A 186 -3.80 -1.74 -9.77
C ALA A 186 -4.35 -1.51 -8.36
N VAL A 187 -4.03 -2.39 -7.40
CA VAL A 187 -4.47 -2.22 -6.01
C VAL A 187 -3.86 -0.98 -5.37
N VAL A 188 -2.60 -0.65 -5.68
CA VAL A 188 -1.92 0.52 -5.10
C VAL A 188 -2.61 1.81 -5.54
N ALA A 189 -2.94 1.93 -6.83
CA ALA A 189 -3.67 3.08 -7.35
C ALA A 189 -5.09 3.16 -6.75
N THR A 190 -5.77 2.03 -6.65
CA THR A 190 -7.16 1.97 -6.16
C THR A 190 -7.27 2.34 -4.70
N VAL A 191 -6.41 1.77 -3.84
CA VAL A 191 -6.39 2.05 -2.40
C VAL A 191 -5.94 3.47 -2.09
N ARG A 192 -4.98 4.01 -2.86
CA ARG A 192 -4.51 5.40 -2.67
C ARG A 192 -5.57 6.41 -3.08
N GLY A 193 -6.33 6.10 -4.15
CA GLY A 193 -7.43 6.93 -4.63
C GLY A 193 -7.07 8.41 -4.71
N GLY A 194 -7.99 9.28 -4.24
CA GLY A 194 -7.76 10.71 -4.09
C GLY A 194 -7.25 11.16 -2.72
N SER A 195 -7.05 10.25 -1.75
CA SER A 195 -6.71 10.62 -0.37
C SER A 195 -5.27 11.08 -0.21
N GLY A 196 -4.38 10.63 -1.10
CA GLY A 196 -2.94 10.88 -0.98
C GLY A 196 -2.31 10.18 0.24
N VAL A 197 -2.97 9.18 0.82
CA VAL A 197 -2.45 8.42 1.96
C VAL A 197 -1.11 7.77 1.61
N ARG A 198 -0.21 7.70 2.61
CA ARG A 198 1.04 6.96 2.48
C ARG A 198 0.76 5.46 2.27
N VAL A 199 1.43 4.85 1.33
CA VAL A 199 1.38 3.43 1.03
C VAL A 199 2.64 2.74 1.55
N PHE A 200 2.41 1.80 2.44
CA PHE A 200 3.39 0.79 2.83
C PHE A 200 3.16 -0.47 2.00
N LEU A 201 4.07 -0.72 1.05
CA LEU A 201 4.06 -1.91 0.20
C LEU A 201 4.85 -3.05 0.87
N ASP A 202 4.11 -4.00 1.44
CA ASP A 202 4.66 -5.04 2.33
C ASP A 202 4.89 -6.37 1.60
N LEU A 203 5.86 -6.38 0.69
CA LEU A 203 6.18 -7.53 -0.18
C LEU A 203 7.30 -8.42 0.35
N LYS A 204 8.07 -7.94 1.34
CA LYS A 204 9.16 -8.69 1.98
C LYS A 204 10.10 -9.34 0.95
N LEU A 205 10.57 -8.55 -0.02
CA LEU A 205 11.41 -9.08 -1.11
C LEU A 205 12.64 -9.80 -0.53
N HIS A 206 12.89 -11.01 -1.04
CA HIS A 206 13.96 -11.88 -0.57
C HIS A 206 14.41 -12.81 -1.70
N ASP A 207 15.51 -12.45 -2.34
CA ASP A 207 16.11 -13.16 -3.47
C ASP A 207 17.57 -12.69 -3.62
N ILE A 208 18.28 -13.09 -4.66
CA ILE A 208 19.62 -12.56 -4.95
C ILE A 208 19.57 -11.04 -5.24
N PRO A 209 20.67 -10.29 -5.04
CA PRO A 209 20.66 -8.83 -5.12
C PRO A 209 20.09 -8.26 -6.42
N ASN A 210 20.43 -8.84 -7.58
CA ASN A 210 19.95 -8.37 -8.87
C ASN A 210 18.42 -8.52 -9.03
N THR A 211 17.87 -9.64 -8.57
CA THR A 211 16.41 -9.89 -8.62
C THR A 211 15.67 -8.90 -7.72
N VAL A 212 16.15 -8.70 -6.50
CA VAL A 212 15.54 -7.73 -5.57
C VAL A 212 15.64 -6.30 -6.09
N ALA A 213 16.78 -5.91 -6.69
CA ALA A 213 16.90 -4.62 -7.34
C ALA A 213 15.90 -4.45 -8.50
N GLY A 214 15.68 -5.50 -9.30
CA GLY A 214 14.68 -5.52 -10.36
C GLY A 214 13.26 -5.36 -9.83
N ALA A 215 12.90 -6.11 -8.79
CA ALA A 215 11.61 -6.01 -8.12
C ALA A 215 11.39 -4.63 -7.48
N ALA A 216 12.40 -4.09 -6.79
CA ALA A 216 12.37 -2.75 -6.19
C ALA A 216 12.15 -1.66 -7.26
N ARG A 217 12.89 -1.69 -8.38
CA ARG A 217 12.67 -0.77 -9.51
C ARG A 217 11.25 -0.86 -10.09
N ALA A 218 10.70 -2.07 -10.17
CA ALA A 218 9.36 -2.28 -10.73
C ALA A 218 8.29 -1.58 -9.87
N VAL A 219 8.38 -1.72 -8.54
CA VAL A 219 7.39 -1.15 -7.62
C VAL A 219 7.66 0.31 -7.24
N ALA A 220 8.91 0.79 -7.35
CA ALA A 220 9.26 2.20 -7.09
C ALA A 220 8.47 3.19 -7.96
N LYS A 221 8.08 2.78 -9.17
CA LYS A 221 7.21 3.58 -10.06
C LYS A 221 5.84 3.89 -9.46
N LEU A 222 5.37 3.05 -8.54
CA LEU A 222 4.12 3.23 -7.79
C LEU A 222 4.27 4.23 -6.64
N ARG A 223 5.49 4.74 -6.41
CA ARG A 223 5.84 5.66 -5.33
C ARG A 223 5.29 5.21 -3.97
N PRO A 224 5.55 3.97 -3.52
CA PRO A 224 5.28 3.62 -2.13
C PRO A 224 6.25 4.38 -1.23
N GLU A 225 5.74 4.82 -0.09
CA GLU A 225 6.53 5.47 0.95
C GLU A 225 7.44 4.45 1.63
N ILE A 226 6.96 3.21 1.82
CA ILE A 226 7.73 2.10 2.40
C ILE A 226 7.67 0.88 1.50
N LEU A 227 8.80 0.18 1.32
CA LEU A 227 8.91 -1.15 0.73
C LEU A 227 9.66 -2.09 1.67
N THR A 228 9.11 -3.27 1.96
CA THR A 228 9.82 -4.27 2.78
C THR A 228 10.72 -5.20 1.99
N VAL A 229 11.87 -5.50 2.59
CA VAL A 229 12.81 -6.57 2.21
C VAL A 229 13.13 -7.43 3.44
N HIS A 230 13.51 -8.69 3.28
CA HIS A 230 13.99 -9.48 4.42
C HIS A 230 15.44 -9.13 4.77
N ALA A 231 15.72 -8.83 6.04
CA ALA A 231 17.09 -8.59 6.51
C ALA A 231 17.98 -9.84 6.38
N ALA A 232 17.37 -11.03 6.46
CA ALA A 232 18.03 -12.32 6.26
C ALA A 232 18.61 -12.51 4.84
N GLY A 233 18.23 -11.69 3.86
CA GLY A 233 18.83 -11.72 2.53
C GLY A 233 20.23 -11.09 2.44
N GLY A 234 20.73 -10.51 3.53
CA GLY A 234 22.10 -9.99 3.62
C GLY A 234 22.28 -8.56 3.12
N SER A 235 23.46 -8.00 3.41
CA SER A 235 23.77 -6.58 3.16
C SER A 235 23.67 -6.21 1.68
N ASP A 236 24.17 -7.07 0.79
CA ASP A 236 24.25 -6.78 -0.64
C ASP A 236 22.86 -6.72 -1.28
N MET A 237 21.95 -7.60 -0.85
CA MET A 237 20.57 -7.60 -1.31
C MET A 237 19.84 -6.33 -0.87
N ILE A 238 19.99 -5.95 0.40
CA ILE A 238 19.35 -4.75 0.96
C ILE A 238 19.89 -3.49 0.28
N LYS A 239 21.21 -3.38 0.13
CA LYS A 239 21.86 -2.27 -0.56
C LYS A 239 21.36 -2.15 -2.00
N ALA A 240 21.26 -3.26 -2.72
CA ALA A 240 20.73 -3.27 -4.08
C ALA A 240 19.27 -2.81 -4.16
N ALA A 241 18.45 -3.11 -3.16
CA ALA A 241 17.07 -2.61 -3.06
C ALA A 241 17.03 -1.09 -2.81
N VAL A 242 17.86 -0.58 -1.90
CA VAL A 242 17.97 0.85 -1.56
C VAL A 242 18.40 1.66 -2.78
N GLU A 243 19.44 1.21 -3.48
CA GLU A 243 19.94 1.88 -4.69
C GLU A 243 18.92 1.84 -5.84
N ALA A 244 18.13 0.76 -5.94
CA ALA A 244 17.11 0.59 -6.96
C ALA A 244 15.85 1.46 -6.76
N ALA A 245 15.58 1.92 -5.54
CA ALA A 245 14.37 2.65 -5.18
C ALA A 245 14.67 3.89 -4.31
N PRO A 246 15.47 4.87 -4.79
CA PRO A 246 15.92 6.02 -3.99
C PRO A 246 14.79 6.95 -3.51
N GLY A 247 13.58 6.83 -4.09
CA GLY A 247 12.37 7.56 -3.70
C GLY A 247 11.48 6.82 -2.68
N THR A 248 11.87 5.61 -2.25
CA THR A 248 11.09 4.73 -1.38
C THR A 248 11.94 4.35 -0.18
N MET A 249 11.36 4.41 1.02
CA MET A 249 12.05 3.91 2.21
C MET A 249 12.09 2.38 2.17
N VAL A 250 13.29 1.81 2.15
CA VAL A 250 13.46 0.37 2.33
C VAL A 250 13.44 0.02 3.81
N ALA A 251 12.52 -0.87 4.19
CA ALA A 251 12.38 -1.39 5.54
C ALA A 251 12.83 -2.86 5.63
N GLY A 252 13.81 -3.14 6.48
CA GLY A 252 14.30 -4.49 6.73
C GLY A 252 13.39 -5.24 7.72
N VAL A 253 12.75 -6.31 7.27
CA VAL A 253 12.06 -7.26 8.15
C VAL A 253 13.10 -8.11 8.84
N THR A 254 13.20 -8.01 10.17
CA THR A 254 14.15 -8.82 10.96
C THR A 254 13.65 -10.26 11.06
N LEU A 255 12.92 -10.59 12.13
CA LEU A 255 12.23 -11.87 12.27
C LEU A 255 10.71 -11.66 12.21
N LEU A 256 10.02 -12.63 11.62
CA LEU A 256 8.56 -12.65 11.67
C LEU A 256 8.10 -12.82 13.12
N THR A 257 7.01 -12.17 13.50
CA THR A 257 6.43 -12.23 14.85
C THR A 257 5.93 -13.62 15.24
N SER A 258 5.88 -14.56 14.29
CA SER A 258 5.54 -15.97 14.47
C SER A 258 6.76 -16.86 14.78
N ILE A 259 7.99 -16.39 14.62
CA ILE A 259 9.22 -17.16 14.87
C ILE A 259 9.66 -16.96 16.32
N GLY A 260 9.57 -18.01 17.15
CA GLY A 260 10.15 -18.06 18.51
C GLY A 260 11.49 -18.79 18.53
N ASP A 261 12.13 -18.90 19.72
CA ASP A 261 13.48 -19.48 19.87
C ASP A 261 13.59 -20.90 19.31
N LYS A 262 12.56 -21.73 19.47
CA LYS A 262 12.54 -23.08 18.89
C LYS A 262 12.66 -23.06 17.37
N ALA A 263 11.83 -22.25 16.69
CA ALA A 263 11.85 -22.13 15.23
C ALA A 263 13.15 -21.47 14.75
N LEU A 264 13.72 -20.55 15.53
CA LEU A 264 15.02 -19.94 15.24
C LEU A 264 16.14 -20.99 15.25
N ALA A 265 16.14 -21.89 16.24
CA ALA A 265 17.08 -23.00 16.31
C ALA A 265 16.90 -24.00 15.14
N GLU A 266 15.65 -24.27 14.72
CA GLU A 266 15.36 -25.09 13.52
C GLU A 266 15.92 -24.48 12.23
N LEU A 267 16.02 -23.14 12.16
CA LEU A 267 16.67 -22.43 11.06
C LEU A 267 18.21 -22.43 11.15
N GLY A 268 18.79 -22.99 12.21
CA GLY A 268 20.24 -23.01 12.44
C GLY A 268 20.82 -21.64 12.82
N VAL A 269 20.00 -20.75 13.39
CA VAL A 269 20.45 -19.43 13.84
C VAL A 269 20.74 -19.47 15.34
N ASP A 270 21.99 -19.19 15.71
CA ASP A 270 22.43 -19.21 17.10
C ASP A 270 21.93 -18.00 17.92
N GLY A 271 21.75 -18.24 19.22
CA GLY A 271 21.36 -17.23 20.21
C GLY A 271 19.84 -17.07 20.35
N SER A 272 19.42 -16.05 21.10
CA SER A 272 18.00 -15.76 21.30
C SER A 272 17.38 -15.02 20.11
N VAL A 273 16.05 -15.02 20.01
CA VAL A 273 15.30 -14.15 19.09
C VAL A 273 15.74 -12.69 19.20
N SER A 274 15.93 -12.17 20.42
CA SER A 274 16.36 -10.78 20.64
C SER A 274 17.74 -10.51 20.04
N ASP A 275 18.69 -11.43 20.23
CA ASP A 275 20.04 -11.29 19.68
C ASP A 275 20.02 -11.34 18.14
N ALA A 276 19.27 -12.27 17.56
CA ALA A 276 19.12 -12.38 16.11
C ALA A 276 18.49 -11.11 15.52
N VAL A 277 17.43 -10.60 16.14
CA VAL A 277 16.75 -9.36 15.69
C VAL A 277 17.70 -8.16 15.74
N ARG A 278 18.49 -8.00 16.82
CA ARG A 278 19.49 -6.91 16.92
C ARG A 278 20.57 -7.01 15.85
N ARG A 279 21.14 -8.21 15.62
CA ARG A 279 22.13 -8.41 14.55
C ARG A 279 21.57 -8.08 13.17
N MET A 280 20.34 -8.52 12.88
CA MET A 280 19.66 -8.21 11.61
C MET A 280 19.34 -6.72 11.47
N ALA A 281 18.97 -6.04 12.55
CA ALA A 281 18.72 -4.60 12.58
C ALA A 281 19.98 -3.81 12.21
N SER A 282 21.11 -4.08 12.89
CA SER A 282 22.39 -3.42 12.60
C SER A 282 22.88 -3.71 11.17
N LEU A 283 22.71 -4.94 10.68
CA LEU A 283 23.03 -5.33 9.31
C LEU A 283 22.21 -4.53 8.29
N ALA A 284 20.88 -4.46 8.46
CA ALA A 284 20.00 -3.79 7.51
C ALA A 284 20.26 -2.28 7.48
N VAL A 285 20.45 -1.64 8.65
CA VAL A 285 20.78 -0.21 8.74
C VAL A 285 22.15 0.09 8.11
N GLY A 286 23.15 -0.75 8.39
CA GLY A 286 24.48 -0.65 7.78
C GLY A 286 24.45 -0.80 6.25
N ALA A 287 23.51 -1.57 5.72
CA ALA A 287 23.27 -1.73 4.28
C ALA A 287 22.45 -0.58 3.64
N GLY A 288 22.01 0.40 4.43
CA GLY A 288 21.29 1.59 3.94
C GLY A 288 19.78 1.57 4.17
N ALA A 289 19.21 0.54 4.79
CA ALA A 289 17.80 0.58 5.19
C ALA A 289 17.57 1.73 6.17
N ARG A 290 16.38 2.33 6.09
CA ARG A 290 15.94 3.44 6.97
C ARG A 290 14.65 3.12 7.72
N GLY A 291 14.09 1.94 7.51
CA GLY A 291 13.08 1.35 8.36
C GLY A 291 13.44 -0.07 8.78
N LEU A 292 12.86 -0.52 9.89
CA LEU A 292 12.96 -1.89 10.39
C LEU A 292 11.59 -2.37 10.81
N VAL A 293 11.28 -3.63 10.51
CA VAL A 293 10.07 -4.30 11.03
C VAL A 293 10.49 -5.26 12.12
N CYS A 294 10.01 -5.07 13.35
CA CYS A 294 10.29 -5.92 14.52
C CYS A 294 9.06 -6.06 15.43
N SER A 295 9.02 -7.08 16.28
CA SER A 295 7.88 -7.28 17.18
C SER A 295 7.88 -6.26 18.33
N PRO A 296 6.73 -6.07 19.01
CA PRO A 296 6.63 -5.15 20.16
C PRO A 296 7.64 -5.43 21.29
N GLN A 297 8.02 -6.69 21.49
CA GLN A 297 8.95 -7.15 22.52
C GLN A 297 10.38 -6.72 22.23
N GLU A 298 10.74 -6.61 20.96
CA GLU A 298 12.11 -6.27 20.54
C GLU A 298 12.30 -4.77 20.29
N VAL A 299 11.23 -3.95 20.24
CA VAL A 299 11.30 -2.53 19.88
C VAL A 299 12.33 -1.75 20.70
N ALA A 300 12.29 -1.87 22.03
CA ALA A 300 13.19 -1.11 22.90
C ALA A 300 14.66 -1.50 22.70
N ALA A 301 14.93 -2.81 22.53
CA ALA A 301 16.27 -3.33 22.29
C ALA A 301 16.79 -2.92 20.91
N VAL A 302 15.95 -2.95 19.87
CA VAL A 302 16.29 -2.49 18.53
C VAL A 302 16.53 -0.98 18.53
N ARG A 303 15.68 -0.18 19.19
CA ARG A 303 15.86 1.28 19.29
C ARG A 303 17.20 1.64 19.92
N ALA A 304 17.58 0.96 21.00
CA ALA A 304 18.86 1.17 21.65
C ALA A 304 20.05 0.82 20.73
N GLU A 305 19.88 -0.17 19.85
CA GLU A 305 20.90 -0.62 18.91
C GLU A 305 21.09 0.35 17.73
N VAL A 306 19.99 0.83 17.13
CA VAL A 306 20.04 1.57 15.84
C VAL A 306 19.88 3.08 15.97
N GLY A 307 19.57 3.58 17.16
CA GLY A 307 19.39 5.00 17.43
C GLY A 307 18.03 5.56 16.98
N PRO A 308 17.78 6.87 17.17
CA PRO A 308 16.46 7.48 16.99
C PRO A 308 16.06 7.74 15.53
N ASP A 309 17.02 7.77 14.60
CA ASP A 309 16.77 8.18 13.22
C ASP A 309 16.19 7.08 12.32
N ILE A 310 16.09 5.85 12.81
CA ILE A 310 15.57 4.69 12.05
C ILE A 310 14.09 4.49 12.36
N LEU A 311 13.27 4.38 11.32
CA LEU A 311 11.84 4.10 11.47
C LEU A 311 11.62 2.68 12.02
N LEU A 312 11.02 2.54 13.20
CA LEU A 312 10.61 1.24 13.75
C LEU A 312 9.12 0.99 13.47
N ILE A 313 8.88 0.01 12.61
CA ILE A 313 7.56 -0.45 12.19
C ILE A 313 7.21 -1.69 13.01
N THR A 314 6.11 -1.64 13.75
CA THR A 314 5.77 -2.68 14.73
C THR A 314 4.41 -3.29 14.41
N PRO A 315 4.37 -4.49 13.80
CA PRO A 315 3.16 -5.32 13.75
C PRO A 315 2.90 -5.98 15.11
N GLY A 316 1.88 -6.84 15.21
CA GLY A 316 1.59 -7.51 16.48
C GLY A 316 0.73 -6.70 17.44
N ILE A 317 0.20 -5.54 17.02
CA ILE A 317 -0.53 -4.64 17.91
C ILE A 317 -1.95 -5.14 18.17
N ARG A 318 -2.39 -5.07 19.43
CA ARG A 318 -3.71 -5.50 19.90
C ARG A 318 -4.36 -4.44 20.78
N LEU A 319 -5.66 -4.25 20.64
CA LEU A 319 -6.42 -3.41 21.56
C LEU A 319 -6.64 -4.17 22.87
N ALA A 320 -6.69 -3.43 23.98
CA ALA A 320 -6.99 -4.01 25.28
C ALA A 320 -8.33 -4.78 25.23
N GLY A 321 -8.33 -6.06 25.60
CA GLY A 321 -9.52 -6.92 25.63
C GLY A 321 -9.79 -7.77 24.39
N ALA A 322 -8.94 -7.78 23.36
CA ALA A 322 -9.09 -8.66 22.19
C ALA A 322 -8.52 -10.08 22.40
N THR A 323 -9.15 -11.11 21.83
CA THR A 323 -8.71 -12.53 21.90
C THR A 323 -7.46 -12.83 21.07
N SER A 324 -6.70 -13.85 21.48
CA SER A 324 -5.47 -14.30 20.82
C SER A 324 -5.74 -14.92 19.44
N ASP A 325 -4.92 -14.55 18.47
CA ASP A 325 -4.90 -15.03 17.08
C ASP A 325 -3.50 -15.65 16.79
N ASP A 326 -3.15 -15.92 15.54
CA ASP A 326 -1.85 -16.41 15.01
C ASP A 326 -0.58 -15.57 15.34
N GLN A 327 -0.67 -14.57 16.22
CA GLN A 327 0.47 -13.71 16.59
C GLN A 327 0.94 -14.03 18.01
N ALA A 328 2.15 -14.57 18.15
CA ALA A 328 2.73 -14.99 19.42
C ALA A 328 3.26 -13.84 20.28
N ARG A 329 3.52 -12.68 19.68
CA ARG A 329 4.30 -11.57 20.26
C ARG A 329 3.53 -10.24 20.09
N ILE A 330 2.73 -9.87 21.10
CA ILE A 330 1.77 -8.73 21.04
C ILE A 330 2.03 -7.64 22.10
N ALA A 331 1.53 -6.42 21.86
CA ALA A 331 1.43 -5.32 22.83
C ALA A 331 0.26 -4.38 22.49
N THR A 332 -0.13 -3.52 23.43
CA THR A 332 -1.06 -2.42 23.13
C THR A 332 -0.41 -1.33 22.27
N PRO A 333 -1.20 -0.52 21.53
CA PRO A 333 -0.65 0.60 20.76
C PRO A 333 0.21 1.54 21.62
N GLU A 334 -0.25 1.88 22.82
CA GLU A 334 0.41 2.80 23.74
C GLU A 334 1.73 2.23 24.28
N GLU A 335 1.77 0.95 24.63
CA GLU A 335 2.98 0.27 25.08
C GLU A 335 4.05 0.22 23.97
N ALA A 336 3.65 -0.05 22.73
CA ALA A 336 4.57 -0.12 21.60
C ALA A 336 5.21 1.24 21.30
N LEU A 337 4.41 2.33 21.30
CA LEU A 337 4.95 3.68 21.12
C LEU A 337 5.88 4.06 22.28
N LYS A 338 5.49 3.75 23.53
CA LYS A 338 6.34 4.00 24.70
C LYS A 338 7.67 3.23 24.63
N ALA A 339 7.66 2.03 24.05
CA ALA A 339 8.86 1.24 23.83
C ALA A 339 9.78 1.79 22.73
N GLY A 340 9.30 2.75 21.91
CA GLY A 340 10.08 3.42 20.87
C GLY A 340 9.65 3.08 19.43
N ALA A 341 8.47 2.49 19.23
CA ALA A 341 7.91 2.26 17.90
C ALA A 341 7.45 3.58 17.27
N ASP A 342 7.58 3.70 15.95
CA ASP A 342 7.20 4.90 15.21
C ASP A 342 5.96 4.69 14.33
N LEU A 343 5.74 3.46 13.84
CA LEU A 343 4.61 3.12 12.98
C LEU A 343 4.00 1.78 13.39
N LEU A 344 2.74 1.80 13.82
CA LEU A 344 2.03 0.62 14.30
C LEU A 344 1.28 -0.06 13.16
N VAL A 345 1.53 -1.34 12.89
CA VAL A 345 0.75 -2.09 11.89
C VAL A 345 -0.44 -2.76 12.56
N ILE A 346 -1.65 -2.33 12.21
CA ILE A 346 -2.91 -2.83 12.78
C ILE A 346 -3.81 -3.35 11.66
N GLY A 347 -4.15 -4.63 11.71
CA GLY A 347 -5.04 -5.27 10.73
C GLY A 347 -6.43 -5.53 11.29
N ARG A 348 -6.68 -6.78 11.65
CA ARG A 348 -7.99 -7.29 12.13
C ARG A 348 -8.71 -6.41 13.16
N PRO A 349 -8.07 -5.80 14.17
CA PRO A 349 -8.78 -4.93 15.11
C PRO A 349 -9.51 -3.75 14.44
N ILE A 350 -9.07 -3.33 13.25
CA ILE A 350 -9.72 -2.30 12.43
C ILE A 350 -10.60 -2.95 11.37
N THR A 351 -10.05 -3.86 10.56
CA THR A 351 -10.74 -4.38 9.36
C THR A 351 -11.88 -5.35 9.65
N ARG A 352 -11.88 -6.01 10.81
CA ARG A 352 -12.98 -6.88 11.26
C ARG A 352 -13.95 -6.20 12.22
N ALA A 353 -13.76 -4.91 12.51
CA ALA A 353 -14.71 -4.15 13.30
C ALA A 353 -16.02 -3.94 12.51
N PRO A 354 -17.18 -3.84 13.18
CA PRO A 354 -18.44 -3.50 12.51
C PRO A 354 -18.37 -2.19 11.71
N ASP A 355 -17.55 -1.25 12.19
CA ASP A 355 -17.21 -0.01 11.50
C ASP A 355 -15.68 0.22 11.56
N PRO A 356 -14.95 -0.08 10.46
CA PRO A 356 -13.51 0.14 10.38
C PRO A 356 -13.10 1.61 10.56
N GLY A 357 -13.92 2.56 10.10
CA GLY A 357 -13.64 3.99 10.23
C GLY A 357 -13.72 4.43 11.69
N ALA A 358 -14.78 4.03 12.40
CA ALA A 358 -14.93 4.29 13.83
C ALA A 358 -13.81 3.63 14.66
N ALA A 359 -13.42 2.40 14.32
CA ALA A 359 -12.31 1.71 14.98
C ALA A 359 -10.98 2.47 14.80
N ALA A 360 -10.67 2.88 13.57
CA ALA A 360 -9.47 3.67 13.28
C ALA A 360 -9.49 5.04 14.00
N ALA A 361 -10.64 5.71 14.02
CA ALA A 361 -10.83 6.97 14.74
C ALA A 361 -10.61 6.83 16.25
N ALA A 362 -11.14 5.76 16.86
CA ALA A 362 -11.00 5.48 18.28
C ALA A 362 -9.54 5.22 18.67
N ILE A 363 -8.81 4.43 17.87
CA ILE A 363 -7.37 4.19 18.07
C ILE A 363 -6.60 5.51 17.99
N GLY A 364 -6.83 6.29 16.94
CA GLY A 364 -6.17 7.59 16.78
C GLY A 364 -6.46 8.55 17.94
N ALA A 365 -7.69 8.55 18.46
CA ALA A 365 -8.04 9.34 19.63
C ALA A 365 -7.33 8.85 20.91
N SER A 366 -7.18 7.54 21.10
CA SER A 366 -6.44 6.98 22.24
C SER A 366 -4.96 7.40 22.22
N LEU A 367 -4.32 7.24 21.07
CA LEU A 367 -2.91 7.58 20.90
C LEU A 367 -2.64 9.09 21.12
N ARG A 368 -3.54 9.97 20.65
CA ARG A 368 -3.44 11.41 20.90
C ARG A 368 -3.55 11.75 22.39
N ARG A 369 -4.45 11.10 23.13
CA ARG A 369 -4.58 11.31 24.58
C ARG A 369 -3.33 10.86 25.33
N ALA A 370 -2.75 9.72 24.96
CA ALA A 370 -1.53 9.22 25.56
C ALA A 370 -0.35 10.19 25.33
N ALA A 371 -0.22 10.73 24.10
CA ALA A 371 0.81 11.70 23.77
C ALA A 371 0.70 13.03 24.54
N THR A 372 -0.51 13.46 24.90
CA THR A 372 -0.73 14.69 25.71
C THR A 372 -0.50 14.51 27.21
N ALA A 373 -0.46 13.26 27.70
CA ALA A 373 -0.33 12.95 29.13
C ALA A 373 1.12 12.70 29.57
N THR A 374 2.09 12.82 28.66
CA THR A 374 3.52 12.55 28.88
C THR A 374 4.31 13.85 28.84
#